data_AF-A0A4W3J1N7-F1
#
_entry.id   AF-A0A4W3J1N7-F1
#
_cell.length_a   1.000
_cell.length_b   1.000
_cell.length_c   1.000
_cell.angle_alpha   90.00
_cell.angle_beta   90.00
_cell.angle_gamma   90.00
#
_symmetry.space_group_name_H-M   'P 1'
#
loop_
_entity.id
_entity.type
_entity.pdbx_description
1 polymer ?
#
loop_
_entity_poly.entity_id
_entity_poly.type
_entity_poly.pdbx_seq_one_letter_code
_entity_poly.pdbx_strand_id
1 'polypeptide(L)'
;MARSSSQHASSKSVHSNEEIEEVDESYLAALAVERNTKAFFDKYDRNELQELVAATYCSWLQTSEEIRLPVEFPNGLINQMNDFSHSNIVILAPVEPNAPLDYKEVHQILKELVIGIFSLNQIPSIHFQANYDCSTTCLLPPAYYDSRVGQLLINVDYTMKTLWHGVCVPKEKRKRYAEWWRANVDLENNGIPQARKYTVTDFLAAGLTDVSTDPDFEGIYSDDVNTDPTYEPNSCLEKQLFMEYADSFLLQIILHNTYVKQHENIFVYETAYTLNNAIQLTDDKFDPVIYQKLQQRLGLQQKVVLNYLERKEEIQQNMAYLKLIAFLVPLLLGLKKKRKVPELSRFLPA
;
A
#
# COMPACT_ATOMS: atom_id res chain seq x y z
N MET A 1 -15.79 -91.09 4.83
CA MET A 1 -17.02 -90.60 4.14
C MET A 1 -18.01 -90.17 5.20
N ALA A 2 -18.64 -89.00 5.27
CA ALA A 2 -18.56 -87.73 4.56
C ALA A 2 -18.99 -86.66 5.61
N ARG A 3 -18.26 -85.54 5.72
CA ARG A 3 -18.61 -84.39 6.56
C ARG A 3 -19.32 -83.34 5.71
N SER A 4 -20.37 -82.75 6.28
CA SER A 4 -21.09 -81.61 5.72
C SER A 4 -20.21 -80.35 5.74
N SER A 5 -20.40 -79.48 4.75
CA SER A 5 -19.97 -78.09 4.82
C SER A 5 -20.94 -77.23 4.00
N SER A 6 -21.45 -76.22 4.68
CA SER A 6 -22.37 -75.18 4.24
C SER A 6 -21.69 -74.20 3.29
N GLN A 7 -22.40 -73.80 2.23
CA GLN A 7 -22.04 -72.66 1.40
C GLN A 7 -22.73 -71.41 1.95
N HIS A 8 -21.94 -70.48 2.49
CA HIS A 8 -22.37 -69.10 2.72
C HIS A 8 -22.14 -68.30 1.41
N ALA A 9 -23.23 -67.83 0.80
CA ALA A 9 -23.18 -66.80 -0.22
C ALA A 9 -22.98 -65.44 0.48
N SER A 10 -21.82 -64.82 0.24
CA SER A 10 -21.51 -63.46 0.68
C SER A 10 -22.08 -62.47 -0.35
N SER A 11 -23.04 -61.66 0.10
CA SER A 11 -23.49 -60.45 -0.57
C SER A 11 -22.34 -59.45 -0.64
N LYS A 12 -21.76 -59.23 -1.83
CA LYS A 12 -20.90 -58.07 -2.07
C LYS A 12 -21.77 -56.81 -2.16
N SER A 13 -21.65 -55.97 -1.15
CA SER A 13 -22.21 -54.63 -1.07
C SER A 13 -21.49 -53.68 -2.03
N VAL A 14 -22.29 -52.86 -2.69
CA VAL A 14 -21.95 -51.67 -3.47
C VAL A 14 -21.20 -50.68 -2.56
N HIS A 15 -19.87 -50.60 -2.66
CA HIS A 15 -19.05 -49.64 -1.91
C HIS A 15 -17.78 -49.22 -2.67
N SER A 16 -17.79 -49.27 -4.01
CA SER A 16 -16.57 -49.05 -4.81
C SER A 16 -16.67 -47.98 -5.88
N ASN A 17 -17.78 -47.26 -6.02
CA ASN A 17 -17.91 -46.25 -7.07
C ASN A 17 -17.81 -44.81 -6.55
N GLU A 18 -18.32 -44.53 -5.35
CA GLU A 18 -18.28 -43.16 -4.77
C GLU A 18 -16.84 -42.73 -4.39
N GLU A 19 -16.03 -43.64 -3.82
CA GLU A 19 -14.62 -43.34 -3.48
C GLU A 19 -13.71 -43.20 -4.72
N ILE A 20 -14.07 -43.80 -5.86
CA ILE A 20 -13.29 -43.68 -7.11
C ILE A 20 -13.63 -42.38 -7.84
N GLU A 21 -14.90 -41.97 -7.83
CA GLU A 21 -15.34 -40.68 -8.40
C GLU A 21 -14.79 -39.48 -7.59
N GLU A 22 -14.77 -39.55 -6.25
CA GLU A 22 -14.16 -38.50 -5.40
C GLU A 22 -12.64 -38.34 -5.64
N VAL A 23 -11.92 -39.44 -5.87
CA VAL A 23 -10.48 -39.41 -6.15
C VAL A 23 -10.20 -38.83 -7.54
N ASP A 24 -11.06 -39.10 -8.53
CA ASP A 24 -10.94 -38.57 -9.89
C ASP A 24 -11.28 -37.06 -9.94
N GLU A 25 -12.35 -36.61 -9.27
CA GLU A 25 -12.68 -35.18 -9.16
C GLU A 25 -11.60 -34.39 -8.40
N SER A 26 -11.08 -34.94 -7.29
CA SER A 26 -9.98 -34.32 -6.53
C SER A 26 -8.70 -34.22 -7.35
N TYR A 27 -8.39 -35.26 -8.13
CA TYR A 27 -7.23 -35.27 -9.04
C TYR A 27 -7.37 -34.26 -10.19
N LEU A 28 -8.56 -34.17 -10.81
CA LEU A 28 -8.86 -33.19 -11.84
C LEU A 28 -8.82 -31.75 -11.29
N ALA A 29 -9.30 -31.54 -10.06
CA ALA A 29 -9.20 -30.27 -9.37
C ALA A 29 -7.74 -29.89 -9.10
N ALA A 30 -6.91 -30.84 -8.67
CA ALA A 30 -5.48 -30.61 -8.45
C ALA A 30 -4.75 -30.23 -9.76
N LEU A 31 -5.04 -30.92 -10.87
CA LEU A 31 -4.49 -30.58 -12.19
C LEU A 31 -4.97 -29.20 -12.68
N ALA A 32 -6.23 -28.86 -12.43
CA ALA A 32 -6.76 -27.53 -12.75
C ALA A 32 -6.06 -26.44 -11.92
N VAL A 33 -5.81 -26.69 -10.64
CA VAL A 33 -5.04 -25.80 -9.76
C VAL A 33 -3.62 -25.64 -10.26
N GLU A 34 -2.92 -26.71 -10.62
CA GLU A 34 -1.54 -26.66 -11.14
C GLU A 34 -1.48 -25.84 -12.43
N ARG A 35 -2.40 -26.10 -13.36
CA ARG A 35 -2.52 -25.36 -14.63
C ARG A 35 -2.82 -23.88 -14.39
N ASN A 36 -3.75 -23.56 -13.50
CA ASN A 36 -4.12 -22.17 -13.19
C ASN A 36 -2.98 -21.43 -12.48
N THR A 37 -2.26 -22.11 -11.58
CA THR A 37 -1.09 -21.57 -10.88
C THR A 37 0.01 -21.25 -11.88
N LYS A 38 0.31 -22.18 -12.79
CA LYS A 38 1.29 -21.96 -13.86
C LYS A 38 0.88 -20.78 -14.76
N ALA A 39 -0.36 -20.76 -15.22
CA ALA A 39 -0.88 -19.67 -16.05
C ALA A 39 -0.89 -18.30 -15.33
N PHE A 40 -0.99 -18.28 -14.01
CA PHE A 40 -0.87 -17.06 -13.22
C PHE A 40 0.58 -16.55 -13.22
N PHE A 41 1.55 -17.42 -12.94
CA PHE A 41 2.97 -17.04 -12.85
C PHE A 41 3.64 -16.83 -14.21
N ASP A 42 3.12 -17.43 -15.29
CA ASP A 42 3.61 -17.23 -16.67
C ASP A 42 3.50 -15.76 -17.13
N LYS A 43 2.78 -14.90 -16.39
CA LYS A 43 2.66 -13.47 -16.66
C LYS A 43 3.87 -12.65 -16.20
N TYR A 44 4.68 -13.20 -15.30
CA TYR A 44 5.84 -12.52 -14.72
C TYR A 44 7.12 -12.97 -15.40
N ASP A 45 8.04 -12.03 -15.62
CA ASP A 45 9.38 -12.37 -16.06
C ASP A 45 10.24 -12.94 -14.90
N ARG A 46 11.44 -13.44 -15.23
CA ARG A 46 12.32 -14.05 -14.22
C ARG A 46 12.75 -13.06 -13.14
N ASN A 47 12.98 -11.80 -13.48
CA ASN A 47 13.43 -10.78 -12.54
C ASN A 47 12.28 -10.37 -11.62
N GLU A 48 11.07 -10.19 -12.17
CA GLU A 48 9.85 -9.92 -11.41
C GLU A 48 9.55 -11.05 -10.43
N LEU A 49 9.70 -12.31 -10.84
CA LEU A 49 9.56 -13.45 -9.94
C LEU A 49 10.61 -13.43 -8.82
N GLN A 50 11.86 -13.07 -9.11
CA GLN A 50 12.91 -12.95 -8.09
C GLN A 50 12.60 -11.84 -7.08
N GLU A 51 12.13 -10.68 -7.55
CA GLU A 51 11.70 -9.58 -6.69
C GLU A 51 10.49 -9.97 -5.82
N LEU A 52 9.51 -10.65 -6.43
CA LEU A 52 8.32 -11.12 -5.73
C LEU A 52 8.68 -12.09 -4.61
N VAL A 53 9.57 -13.06 -4.88
CA VAL A 53 10.09 -13.99 -3.88
C VAL A 53 10.86 -13.23 -2.80
N ALA A 54 11.75 -12.31 -3.15
CA ALA A 54 12.51 -11.53 -2.18
C ALA A 54 11.60 -10.72 -1.24
N ALA A 55 10.56 -10.07 -1.77
CA ALA A 55 9.62 -9.26 -1.00
C ALA A 55 8.69 -10.08 -0.08
N THR A 56 8.44 -11.36 -0.41
CA THR A 56 7.58 -12.27 0.38
C THR A 56 8.10 -12.47 1.81
N TYR A 57 9.42 -12.36 2.01
CA TYR A 57 10.08 -12.60 3.30
C TYR A 57 10.18 -11.37 4.21
N CYS A 58 9.68 -10.20 3.78
CA CYS A 58 9.94 -8.92 4.43
C CYS A 58 8.69 -8.21 4.95
N SER A 59 7.76 -8.92 5.61
CA SER A 59 6.56 -8.31 6.20
C SER A 59 6.46 -8.54 7.71
N TRP A 60 6.52 -7.48 8.50
CA TRP A 60 6.36 -7.53 9.96
C TRP A 60 4.93 -7.89 10.40
N LEU A 61 3.94 -7.68 9.52
CA LEU A 61 2.53 -8.01 9.75
C LEU A 61 2.12 -9.38 9.21
N GLN A 62 3.00 -10.05 8.44
CA GLN A 62 2.79 -11.39 7.94
C GLN A 62 4.01 -12.23 8.28
N THR A 63 3.94 -12.94 9.41
CA THR A 63 4.99 -13.89 9.79
C THR A 63 5.21 -14.89 8.66
N SER A 64 6.42 -14.95 8.11
CA SER A 64 6.86 -16.16 7.41
C SER A 64 6.85 -17.30 8.41
N GLU A 65 6.35 -18.47 8.02
CA GLU A 65 6.25 -19.65 8.89
C GLU A 65 7.63 -20.08 9.47
N GLU A 66 8.72 -19.54 8.92
CA GLU A 66 10.11 -19.81 9.30
C GLU A 66 10.63 -19.00 10.49
N ILE A 67 9.99 -17.88 10.88
CA ILE A 67 10.41 -17.11 12.06
C ILE A 67 9.76 -17.72 13.30
N ARG A 68 10.49 -18.62 13.96
CA ARG A 68 10.11 -19.29 15.23
C ARG A 68 10.07 -18.37 16.46
N LEU A 69 10.20 -17.06 16.28
CA LEU A 69 10.01 -16.10 17.36
C LEU A 69 8.54 -15.73 17.41
N PRO A 70 7.88 -15.77 18.58
CA PRO A 70 6.51 -15.29 18.71
C PRO A 70 6.53 -13.76 18.51
N VAL A 71 6.41 -13.33 17.26
CA VAL A 71 6.06 -11.94 16.95
C VAL A 71 4.60 -11.81 17.37
N GLU A 72 4.38 -11.24 18.55
CA GLU A 72 3.02 -10.89 18.98
C GLU A 72 2.46 -9.87 17.98
N PHE A 73 1.40 -10.27 17.27
CA PHE A 73 0.70 -9.35 16.38
C PHE A 73 0.15 -8.18 17.19
N PRO A 74 0.15 -6.96 16.64
CA PRO A 74 -0.47 -5.81 17.28
C PRO A 74 -1.89 -6.13 17.75
N ASN A 75 -2.23 -5.73 18.97
CA ASN A 75 -3.60 -5.83 19.47
C ASN A 75 -4.54 -5.04 18.55
N GLY A 76 -5.68 -5.63 18.19
CA GLY A 76 -6.64 -5.02 17.27
C GLY A 76 -7.45 -6.05 16.48
N LEU A 77 -8.03 -5.60 15.35
CA LEU A 77 -8.97 -6.39 14.54
C LEU A 77 -8.46 -7.81 14.21
N ILE A 78 -7.17 -7.97 13.89
CA ILE A 78 -6.56 -9.27 13.55
C ILE A 78 -6.71 -10.30 14.68
N ASN A 79 -6.60 -9.86 15.94
CA ASN A 79 -6.64 -10.74 17.11
C ASN A 79 -8.02 -10.80 17.80
N GLN A 80 -8.82 -9.74 17.65
CA GLN A 80 -10.10 -9.57 18.36
C GLN A 80 -11.32 -9.95 17.51
N MET A 81 -11.12 -10.40 16.28
CA MET A 81 -12.21 -10.79 15.39
C MET A 81 -12.94 -12.02 15.93
N ASN A 82 -14.24 -11.86 16.16
CA ASN A 82 -15.13 -12.94 16.55
C ASN A 82 -15.27 -13.94 15.40
N ASP A 83 -15.70 -15.15 15.73
CA ASP A 83 -16.03 -16.14 14.71
C ASP A 83 -17.24 -15.71 13.88
N PHE A 84 -17.37 -16.33 12.71
CA PHE A 84 -18.40 -16.00 11.73
C PHE A 84 -19.46 -17.09 11.72
N SER A 85 -20.72 -16.69 11.83
CA SER A 85 -21.87 -17.59 11.78
C SER A 85 -22.17 -18.08 10.36
N HIS A 86 -21.80 -17.28 9.35
CA HIS A 86 -22.05 -17.56 7.94
C HIS A 86 -20.78 -17.40 7.08
N SER A 87 -20.83 -17.84 5.82
CA SER A 87 -19.73 -17.74 4.84
C SER A 87 -19.67 -16.41 4.08
N ASN A 88 -20.42 -15.39 4.53
CA ASN A 88 -20.44 -14.05 3.94
C ASN A 88 -19.97 -13.01 4.96
N ILE A 89 -19.51 -11.85 4.48
CA ILE A 89 -19.19 -10.70 5.34
C ILE A 89 -19.93 -9.51 4.78
N VAL A 90 -20.57 -8.74 5.66
CA VAL A 90 -21.24 -7.50 5.29
C VAL A 90 -20.44 -6.35 5.89
N ILE A 91 -19.97 -5.44 5.04
CA ILE A 91 -19.20 -4.28 5.44
C ILE A 91 -20.09 -3.04 5.28
N LEU A 92 -20.34 -2.35 6.38
CA LEU A 92 -21.02 -1.06 6.40
C LEU A 92 -19.95 0.04 6.34
N ALA A 93 -19.66 0.50 5.12
CA ALA A 93 -18.68 1.55 4.87
C ALA A 93 -19.27 2.94 5.16
N PRO A 94 -18.48 3.87 5.73
CA PRO A 94 -18.86 5.27 5.83
C PRO A 94 -19.18 5.88 4.46
N VAL A 95 -20.19 6.75 4.41
CA VAL A 95 -20.56 7.48 3.19
C VAL A 95 -19.82 8.81 3.17
N GLU A 96 -18.96 8.99 2.17
CA GLU A 96 -18.28 10.26 1.88
C GLU A 96 -19.06 10.98 0.76
N PRO A 97 -19.70 12.13 1.01
CA PRO A 97 -20.60 12.77 0.05
C PRO A 97 -19.97 13.12 -1.30
N ASN A 98 -18.69 13.50 -1.29
CA ASN A 98 -17.95 13.93 -2.48
C ASN A 98 -17.07 12.82 -3.08
N ALA A 99 -17.07 11.63 -2.49
CA ALA A 99 -16.21 10.52 -2.90
C ALA A 99 -16.92 9.16 -2.76
N PRO A 100 -18.04 8.95 -3.49
CA PRO A 100 -18.82 7.72 -3.38
C PRO A 100 -18.01 6.51 -3.88
N LEU A 101 -18.06 5.41 -3.14
CA LEU A 101 -17.36 4.18 -3.52
C LEU A 101 -18.08 3.48 -4.68
N ASP A 102 -17.44 3.39 -5.83
CA ASP A 102 -17.90 2.54 -6.93
C ASP A 102 -17.69 1.05 -6.64
N TYR A 103 -18.73 0.24 -6.88
CA TYR A 103 -18.71 -1.18 -6.54
C TYR A 103 -17.76 -2.01 -7.41
N LYS A 104 -17.51 -1.63 -8.68
CA LYS A 104 -16.57 -2.35 -9.55
C LYS A 104 -15.15 -2.12 -9.06
N GLU A 105 -14.84 -0.87 -8.71
CA GLU A 105 -13.57 -0.48 -8.11
C GLU A 105 -13.33 -1.21 -6.78
N VAL A 106 -14.34 -1.27 -5.91
CA VAL A 106 -14.26 -2.03 -4.65
C VAL A 106 -13.99 -3.52 -4.89
N HIS A 107 -14.66 -4.13 -5.87
CA HIS A 107 -14.44 -5.54 -6.22
C HIS A 107 -13.02 -5.77 -6.76
N GLN A 108 -12.51 -4.86 -7.58
CA GLN A 108 -11.14 -4.94 -8.10
C GLN A 108 -10.11 -4.80 -6.98
N ILE A 109 -10.28 -3.81 -6.09
CA ILE A 109 -9.43 -3.61 -4.91
C ILE A 109 -9.41 -4.88 -4.04
N LEU A 110 -10.59 -5.45 -3.73
CA LEU A 110 -10.68 -6.67 -2.92
C LEU A 110 -9.94 -7.84 -3.56
N LYS A 111 -10.08 -8.06 -4.87
CA LYS A 111 -9.35 -9.11 -5.59
C LYS A 111 -7.84 -8.93 -5.47
N GLU A 112 -7.35 -7.73 -5.75
CA GLU A 112 -5.93 -7.40 -5.73
C GLU A 112 -5.35 -7.56 -4.31
N LEU A 113 -6.07 -7.12 -3.28
CA LEU A 113 -5.68 -7.33 -1.89
C LEU A 113 -5.65 -8.82 -1.52
N VAL A 114 -6.64 -9.60 -1.95
CA VAL A 114 -6.68 -11.05 -1.67
C VAL A 114 -5.50 -11.75 -2.34
N ILE A 115 -5.22 -11.45 -3.61
CA ILE A 115 -4.05 -12.02 -4.32
C ILE A 115 -2.76 -11.60 -3.62
N GLY A 116 -2.57 -10.31 -3.36
CA GLY A 116 -1.35 -9.80 -2.71
C GLY A 116 -1.13 -10.40 -1.32
N ILE A 117 -2.16 -10.42 -0.46
CA ILE A 117 -2.05 -10.89 0.92
C ILE A 117 -1.97 -12.42 1.03
N PHE A 118 -2.83 -13.15 0.31
CA PHE A 118 -2.93 -14.61 0.46
C PHE A 118 -1.96 -15.36 -0.44
N SER A 119 -1.79 -14.92 -1.70
CA SER A 119 -0.94 -15.63 -2.68
C SER A 119 0.50 -15.15 -2.65
N LEU A 120 0.73 -13.83 -2.49
CA LEU A 120 2.07 -13.24 -2.62
C LEU A 120 2.68 -12.80 -1.29
N ASN A 121 1.94 -12.90 -0.18
CA ASN A 121 2.35 -12.45 1.15
C ASN A 121 2.90 -11.00 1.16
N GLN A 122 2.19 -10.10 0.50
CA GLN A 122 2.52 -8.68 0.41
C GLN A 122 1.32 -7.82 0.84
N ILE A 123 1.60 -6.74 1.57
CA ILE A 123 0.62 -5.76 2.02
C ILE A 123 0.84 -4.46 1.23
N PRO A 124 -0.22 -3.78 0.77
CA PRO A 124 -0.06 -2.51 0.08
C PRO A 124 0.57 -1.46 1.01
N SER A 125 1.64 -0.82 0.56
CA SER A 125 2.33 0.23 1.30
C SER A 125 3.07 1.17 0.34
N ILE A 126 3.33 2.39 0.81
CA ILE A 126 4.19 3.38 0.16
C ILE A 126 5.11 4.01 1.21
N HIS A 127 6.28 4.47 0.77
CA HIS A 127 7.26 5.13 1.61
C HIS A 127 7.64 6.46 0.98
N PHE A 128 7.55 7.53 1.78
CA PHE A 128 7.90 8.90 1.39
C PHE A 128 9.38 9.18 1.68
N GLN A 129 10.25 8.31 1.18
CA GLN A 129 11.69 8.46 1.28
C GLN A 129 12.28 8.52 -0.13
N ALA A 130 13.45 9.15 -0.24
CA ALA A 130 14.22 9.06 -1.47
C ALA A 130 14.68 7.60 -1.67
N ASN A 131 14.67 7.17 -2.91
CA ASN A 131 15.17 5.86 -3.31
C ASN A 131 16.70 5.84 -3.23
N TYR A 132 17.29 4.65 -3.39
CA TYR A 132 18.76 4.53 -3.49
C TYR A 132 19.34 5.42 -4.59
N ASP A 133 18.58 5.63 -5.68
CA ASP A 133 18.98 6.52 -6.77
C ASP A 133 18.73 8.01 -6.50
N CYS A 134 18.43 8.36 -5.26
CA CYS A 134 17.97 9.68 -4.80
C CYS A 134 16.69 10.18 -5.48
N SER A 135 16.04 9.38 -6.32
CA SER A 135 14.76 9.75 -6.92
C SER A 135 13.65 9.71 -5.87
N THR A 136 12.64 10.53 -6.04
CA THR A 136 11.41 10.47 -5.25
C THR A 136 10.32 9.68 -6.00
N THR A 137 10.68 8.74 -6.88
CA THR A 137 9.67 7.90 -7.56
C THR A 137 8.99 6.97 -6.56
N CYS A 138 7.67 6.81 -6.68
CA CYS A 138 6.90 5.89 -5.81
C CYS A 138 7.43 4.46 -5.93
N LEU A 139 7.79 3.85 -4.80
CA LEU A 139 8.06 2.42 -4.70
C LEU A 139 6.83 1.71 -4.11
N LEU A 140 6.41 0.66 -4.80
CA LEU A 140 5.31 -0.21 -4.39
C LEU A 140 5.83 -1.62 -4.13
N PRO A 141 5.17 -2.40 -3.27
CA PRO A 141 5.38 -3.84 -3.25
C PRO A 141 5.04 -4.43 -4.63
N PRO A 142 5.86 -5.40 -5.16
CA PRO A 142 5.69 -5.94 -6.50
C PRO A 142 4.30 -6.46 -6.84
N ALA A 143 3.57 -6.99 -5.86
CA ALA A 143 2.19 -7.47 -6.02
C ALA A 143 1.21 -6.39 -6.52
N TYR A 144 1.57 -5.11 -6.40
CA TYR A 144 0.70 -3.98 -6.69
C TYR A 144 1.22 -3.06 -7.80
N TYR A 145 2.26 -3.42 -8.56
CA TYR A 145 2.78 -2.53 -9.62
C TYR A 145 1.73 -2.18 -10.70
N ASP A 146 1.05 -3.19 -11.24
CA ASP A 146 0.04 -3.02 -12.29
C ASP A 146 -1.39 -3.25 -11.76
N SER A 147 -1.64 -2.76 -10.55
CA SER A 147 -2.92 -2.96 -9.85
C SER A 147 -3.62 -1.63 -9.62
N ARG A 148 -4.95 -1.67 -9.46
CA ARG A 148 -5.73 -0.51 -9.06
C ARG A 148 -5.29 0.00 -7.70
N VAL A 149 -5.04 -0.88 -6.73
CA VAL A 149 -4.48 -0.54 -5.41
C VAL A 149 -3.15 0.23 -5.56
N GLY A 150 -2.27 -0.21 -6.45
CA GLY A 150 -1.01 0.48 -6.76
C GLY A 150 -1.23 1.86 -7.36
N GLN A 151 -2.17 2.01 -8.29
CA GLN A 151 -2.51 3.31 -8.87
C GLN A 151 -3.02 4.30 -7.82
N LEU A 152 -3.87 3.85 -6.89
CA LEU A 152 -4.37 4.68 -5.78
C LEU A 152 -3.20 5.18 -4.92
N LEU A 153 -2.30 4.27 -4.55
CA LEU A 153 -1.11 4.57 -3.76
C LEU A 153 -0.16 5.56 -4.50
N ILE A 154 0.13 5.31 -5.78
CA ILE A 154 0.95 6.20 -6.61
C ILE A 154 0.34 7.60 -6.69
N ASN A 155 -0.98 7.70 -6.88
CA ASN A 155 -1.63 8.99 -7.02
C ASN A 155 -1.55 9.82 -5.74
N VAL A 156 -1.75 9.21 -4.57
CA VAL A 156 -1.60 9.90 -3.29
C VAL A 156 -0.13 10.23 -3.01
N ASP A 157 0.79 9.32 -3.33
CA ASP A 157 2.24 9.54 -3.20
C ASP A 157 2.71 10.77 -4.01
N TYR A 158 2.40 10.81 -5.31
CA TYR A 158 2.78 11.93 -6.17
C TYR A 158 2.09 13.23 -5.77
N THR A 159 0.86 13.18 -5.23
CA THR A 159 0.17 14.40 -4.76
C THR A 159 0.84 14.95 -3.51
N MET A 160 1.16 14.11 -2.53
CA MET A 160 1.91 14.52 -1.36
C MET A 160 3.29 15.08 -1.73
N LYS A 161 4.01 14.45 -2.66
CA LYS A 161 5.29 14.95 -3.18
C LYS A 161 5.13 16.28 -3.91
N THR A 162 4.06 16.44 -4.67
CA THR A 162 3.73 17.69 -5.35
C THR A 162 3.55 18.84 -4.36
N LEU A 163 2.74 18.62 -3.32
CA LEU A 163 2.50 19.61 -2.28
C LEU A 163 3.74 19.88 -1.43
N TRP A 164 4.57 18.86 -1.21
CA TRP A 164 5.82 18.97 -0.48
C TRP A 164 6.88 19.79 -1.25
N HIS A 165 7.09 19.50 -2.53
CA HIS A 165 8.14 20.13 -3.33
C HIS A 165 7.69 21.41 -4.04
N GLY A 166 6.39 21.65 -4.15
CA GLY A 166 5.84 22.76 -4.94
C GLY A 166 5.91 22.53 -6.46
N VAL A 167 6.23 21.31 -6.90
CA VAL A 167 6.35 20.96 -8.31
C VAL A 167 5.71 19.60 -8.57
N CYS A 168 4.99 19.47 -9.67
CA CYS A 168 4.32 18.25 -10.07
C CYS A 168 4.99 17.61 -11.29
N VAL A 169 4.96 16.28 -11.32
CA VAL A 169 5.27 15.47 -12.50
C VAL A 169 3.95 14.90 -13.03
N PRO A 170 3.46 15.37 -14.19
CA PRO A 170 2.20 14.88 -14.78
C PRO A 170 2.20 13.36 -14.94
N LYS A 171 1.04 12.72 -14.75
CA LYS A 171 0.89 11.26 -14.67
C LYS A 171 1.53 10.54 -15.85
N GLU A 172 1.28 11.04 -17.05
CA GLU A 172 1.78 10.55 -18.33
C GLU A 172 3.30 10.74 -18.51
N LYS A 173 3.93 11.63 -17.75
CA LYS A 173 5.38 11.89 -17.79
C LYS A 173 6.17 11.17 -16.70
N ARG A 174 5.51 10.63 -15.67
CA ARG A 174 6.16 10.01 -14.48
C ARG A 174 7.21 8.96 -14.86
N LYS A 175 6.86 8.02 -15.74
CA LYS A 175 7.77 6.95 -16.18
C LYS A 175 9.00 7.51 -16.91
N ARG A 176 8.77 8.38 -17.89
CA ARG A 176 9.85 9.02 -18.66
C ARG A 176 10.74 9.89 -17.78
N TYR A 177 10.16 10.57 -16.79
CA TYR A 177 10.90 11.37 -15.83
C TYR A 177 11.80 10.49 -14.95
N ALA A 178 11.31 9.34 -14.48
CA ALA A 178 12.11 8.37 -13.72
C ALA A 178 13.27 7.80 -14.56
N GLU A 179 13.04 7.46 -15.82
CA GLU A 179 14.07 7.00 -16.75
C GLU A 179 15.11 8.09 -17.02
N TRP A 180 14.65 9.33 -17.25
CA TRP A 180 15.52 10.48 -17.41
C TRP A 180 16.37 10.72 -16.16
N TRP A 181 15.79 10.64 -14.96
CA TRP A 181 16.51 10.77 -13.69
C TRP A 181 17.65 9.76 -13.61
N ARG A 182 17.37 8.47 -13.81
CA ARG A 182 18.39 7.40 -13.73
C ARG A 182 19.47 7.51 -14.82
N ALA A 183 19.13 8.03 -15.98
CA ALA A 183 20.08 8.21 -17.07
C ALA A 183 21.00 9.42 -16.88
N ASN A 184 20.60 10.40 -16.06
CA ASN A 184 21.31 11.67 -15.93
C ASN A 184 21.92 11.87 -14.56
N VAL A 185 21.33 11.34 -13.48
CA VAL A 185 21.82 11.47 -12.10
C VAL A 185 22.89 10.43 -11.83
N ASP A 186 24.16 10.88 -11.88
CA ASP A 186 25.31 10.04 -11.56
C ASP A 186 25.46 9.92 -10.04
N LEU A 187 25.39 8.69 -9.55
CA LEU A 187 25.59 8.37 -8.14
C LEU A 187 26.99 7.80 -7.93
N GLU A 188 27.63 8.23 -6.86
CA GLU A 188 28.81 7.55 -6.34
C GLU A 188 28.41 6.20 -5.72
N ASN A 189 29.38 5.29 -5.52
CA ASN A 189 29.15 3.96 -4.94
C ASN A 189 28.51 3.98 -3.53
N ASN A 190 28.54 5.13 -2.86
CA ASN A 190 27.95 5.38 -1.54
C ASN A 190 26.49 5.91 -1.63
N GLY A 191 25.92 6.05 -2.83
CA GLY A 191 24.58 6.62 -3.05
C GLY A 191 24.54 8.16 -3.00
N ILE A 192 25.68 8.84 -2.94
CA ILE A 192 25.75 10.30 -2.94
C ILE A 192 25.76 10.78 -4.40
N PRO A 193 24.91 11.74 -4.80
CA PRO A 193 24.95 12.32 -6.13
C PRO A 193 26.30 13.02 -6.38
N GLN A 194 26.96 12.72 -7.50
CA GLN A 194 28.13 13.49 -7.93
C GLN A 194 27.73 14.96 -8.13
N ALA A 195 28.68 15.87 -7.89
CA ALA A 195 28.46 17.33 -7.87
C ALA A 195 27.44 17.79 -8.93
N ARG A 196 26.31 18.32 -8.44
CA ARG A 196 25.09 18.64 -9.21
C ARG A 196 25.43 19.45 -10.46
N LYS A 197 25.48 18.78 -11.63
CA LYS A 197 25.62 19.42 -12.96
C LYS A 197 24.28 19.91 -13.54
N TYR A 198 23.19 19.66 -12.84
CA TYR A 198 21.84 19.89 -13.36
C TYR A 198 21.36 21.30 -13.08
N THR A 199 20.73 21.88 -14.09
CA THR A 199 20.08 23.18 -14.01
C THR A 199 18.58 22.99 -13.86
N VAL A 200 17.89 23.97 -13.26
CA VAL A 200 16.41 23.98 -13.18
C VAL A 200 15.78 23.82 -14.57
N THR A 201 16.45 24.32 -15.61
CA THR A 201 16.01 24.17 -17.01
C THR A 201 15.97 22.72 -17.49
N ASP A 202 16.85 21.86 -17.02
CA ASP A 202 16.84 20.43 -17.39
C ASP A 202 15.61 19.72 -16.81
N PHE A 203 15.28 20.04 -15.57
CA PHE A 203 14.10 19.53 -14.86
C PHE A 203 12.78 19.98 -15.51
N LEU A 204 12.68 21.26 -15.89
CA LEU A 204 11.52 21.78 -16.62
C LEU A 204 11.39 21.13 -18.01
N ALA A 205 12.51 20.93 -18.72
CA ALA A 205 12.51 20.24 -20.02
C ALA A 205 12.11 18.76 -19.89
N ALA A 206 12.43 18.11 -18.77
CA ALA A 206 11.97 16.75 -18.46
C ALA A 206 10.48 16.69 -18.10
N GLY A 207 9.82 17.83 -17.92
CA GLY A 207 8.37 17.95 -17.81
C GLY A 207 7.85 18.22 -16.40
N LEU A 208 8.69 18.67 -15.47
CA LEU A 208 8.25 19.25 -14.20
C LEU A 208 7.48 20.54 -14.44
N THR A 209 6.40 20.72 -13.68
CA THR A 209 5.55 21.90 -13.72
C THR A 209 5.35 22.44 -12.31
N ASP A 210 5.27 23.75 -12.16
CA ASP A 210 5.01 24.40 -10.87
C ASP A 210 3.58 24.08 -10.41
N VAL A 211 3.42 23.72 -9.14
CA VAL A 211 2.10 23.35 -8.58
C VAL A 211 1.08 24.48 -8.67
N SER A 212 1.52 25.74 -8.60
CA SER A 212 0.64 26.91 -8.64
C SER A 212 0.03 27.17 -10.02
N THR A 213 0.53 26.50 -11.07
CA THR A 213 -0.07 26.54 -12.40
C THR A 213 -1.33 25.68 -12.51
N ASP A 214 -1.57 24.82 -11.52
CA ASP A 214 -2.74 23.98 -11.41
C ASP A 214 -3.91 24.77 -10.79
N PRO A 215 -5.07 24.87 -11.47
CA PRO A 215 -6.22 25.61 -10.95
C PRO A 215 -6.72 25.10 -9.59
N ASP A 216 -6.57 23.80 -9.30
CA ASP A 216 -7.00 23.22 -8.02
C ASP A 216 -6.12 23.67 -6.83
N PHE A 217 -4.96 24.23 -7.12
CA PHE A 217 -3.98 24.75 -6.16
C PHE A 217 -3.76 26.26 -6.30
N GLU A 218 -4.71 26.97 -6.92
CA GLU A 218 -4.69 28.43 -6.97
C GLU A 218 -4.60 29.01 -5.54
N GLY A 219 -3.65 29.91 -5.33
CA GLY A 219 -3.44 30.52 -4.01
C GLY A 219 -2.79 29.62 -2.95
N ILE A 220 -2.20 28.47 -3.33
CA ILE A 220 -1.52 27.56 -2.39
C ILE A 220 -0.45 28.24 -1.50
N TYR A 221 0.15 29.32 -1.99
CA TYR A 221 1.14 30.13 -1.25
C TYR A 221 0.61 31.48 -0.75
N SER A 222 -0.66 31.80 -1.00
CA SER A 222 -1.27 33.05 -0.52
C SER A 222 -1.89 32.92 0.87
N ASP A 223 -2.24 31.70 1.29
CA ASP A 223 -2.75 31.47 2.64
C ASP A 223 -1.63 31.62 3.66
N ASP A 224 -1.80 32.55 4.61
CA ASP A 224 -0.89 32.67 5.75
C ASP A 224 -1.14 31.52 6.74
N VAL A 225 -0.47 30.38 6.48
CA VAL A 225 -0.43 29.23 7.39
C VAL A 225 0.40 29.53 8.66
N ASN A 226 1.17 30.63 8.67
CA ASN A 226 1.97 31.04 9.80
C ASN A 226 1.14 31.87 10.79
N THR A 227 0.86 31.29 11.93
CA THR A 227 0.12 31.95 13.01
C THR A 227 1.04 32.73 13.97
N ASP A 228 2.37 32.63 13.79
CA ASP A 228 3.36 33.32 14.61
C ASP A 228 3.91 34.55 13.87
N PRO A 229 3.49 35.78 14.27
CA PRO A 229 3.92 37.01 13.61
C PRO A 229 5.40 37.35 13.84
N THR A 230 6.09 36.63 14.74
CA THR A 230 7.51 36.83 15.02
C THR A 230 8.41 35.92 14.19
N TYR A 231 7.83 34.93 13.52
CA TYR A 231 8.55 33.98 12.69
C TYR A 231 8.49 34.38 11.22
N GLU A 232 9.65 34.52 10.57
CA GLU A 232 9.76 34.87 9.15
C GLU A 232 10.31 33.67 8.34
N PRO A 233 9.43 32.73 7.90
CA PRO A 233 9.85 31.50 7.22
C PRO A 233 10.52 31.76 5.87
N ASN A 234 10.28 32.93 5.24
CA ASN A 234 10.79 33.24 3.93
C ASN A 234 12.14 33.97 3.94
N SER A 235 12.70 34.25 5.12
CA SER A 235 14.04 34.83 5.25
C SER A 235 15.12 33.92 4.64
N CYS A 236 16.18 34.52 4.10
CA CYS A 236 17.27 33.77 3.45
C CYS A 236 17.95 32.79 4.41
N LEU A 237 18.13 33.19 5.68
CA LEU A 237 18.76 32.36 6.71
C LEU A 237 17.93 31.13 7.03
N GLU A 238 16.61 31.28 7.20
CA GLU A 238 15.71 30.15 7.46
C GLU A 238 15.64 29.21 6.25
N LYS A 239 15.66 29.75 5.02
CA LYS A 239 15.73 28.93 3.80
C LYS A 239 17.02 28.13 3.72
N GLN A 240 18.15 28.77 3.99
CA GLN A 240 19.46 28.11 3.95
C GLN A 240 19.55 27.00 4.99
N LEU A 241 19.13 27.28 6.23
CA LEU A 241 19.10 26.31 7.32
C LEU A 241 18.20 25.12 6.98
N PHE A 242 16.98 25.37 6.48
CA PHE A 242 16.07 24.29 6.12
C PHE A 242 16.61 23.41 4.99
N MET A 243 17.25 24.02 3.98
CA MET A 243 17.84 23.29 2.86
C MET A 243 19.07 22.46 3.24
N GLU A 244 19.79 22.84 4.29
CA GLU A 244 20.90 22.05 4.84
C GLU A 244 20.42 20.67 5.36
N TYR A 245 19.19 20.60 5.85
CA TYR A 245 18.59 19.40 6.44
C TYR A 245 17.48 18.77 5.57
N ALA A 246 17.35 19.19 4.30
CA ALA A 246 16.24 18.75 3.44
C ALA A 246 16.13 17.23 3.30
N ASP A 247 17.27 16.53 3.27
CA ASP A 247 17.34 15.07 3.13
C ASP A 247 17.10 14.33 4.46
N SER A 248 17.09 15.04 5.59
CA SER A 248 16.81 14.50 6.92
C SER A 248 15.33 14.58 7.28
N PHE A 249 14.48 15.19 6.45
CA PHE A 249 13.07 15.32 6.73
C PHE A 249 12.28 14.11 6.25
N LEU A 250 11.42 13.59 7.12
CA LEU A 250 10.42 12.60 6.81
C LEU A 250 9.03 13.23 6.90
N LEU A 251 8.21 13.00 5.88
CA LEU A 251 6.77 13.24 5.92
C LEU A 251 6.05 11.91 5.74
N GLN A 252 5.12 11.57 6.62
CA GLN A 252 4.43 10.28 6.59
C GLN A 252 2.92 10.46 6.75
N ILE A 253 2.15 9.91 5.83
CA ILE A 253 0.71 9.74 6.01
C ILE A 253 0.42 8.36 6.61
N ILE A 254 -0.42 8.33 7.63
CA ILE A 254 -0.82 7.10 8.32
C ILE A 254 -2.34 7.01 8.32
N LEU A 255 -2.88 6.06 7.56
CA LEU A 255 -4.29 5.70 7.63
C LEU A 255 -4.49 4.70 8.77
N HIS A 256 -5.49 4.95 9.61
CA HIS A 256 -5.76 4.12 10.77
C HIS A 256 -7.26 4.07 11.06
N ASN A 257 -7.73 2.91 11.53
CA ASN A 257 -9.11 2.74 11.94
C ASN A 257 -9.31 3.37 13.33
N THR A 258 -10.19 4.37 13.42
CA THR A 258 -10.55 5.03 14.69
C THR A 258 -11.61 4.23 15.44
N TYR A 259 -12.48 3.54 14.71
CA TYR A 259 -13.53 2.71 15.25
C TYR A 259 -13.71 1.45 14.40
N VAL A 260 -13.84 0.29 15.05
CA VAL A 260 -14.25 -0.96 14.41
C VAL A 260 -15.16 -1.72 15.35
N LYS A 261 -16.33 -2.13 14.86
CA LYS A 261 -17.26 -2.98 15.60
C LYS A 261 -17.73 -4.14 14.72
N GLN A 262 -17.69 -5.34 15.30
CA GLN A 262 -18.23 -6.55 14.69
C GLN A 262 -19.50 -6.96 15.44
N HIS A 263 -20.56 -7.26 14.70
CA HIS A 263 -21.73 -7.98 15.20
C HIS A 263 -22.01 -9.14 14.24
N GLU A 264 -21.80 -10.37 14.70
CA GLU A 264 -21.79 -11.56 13.84
C GLU A 264 -20.85 -11.36 12.63
N ASN A 265 -21.42 -11.38 11.42
CA ASN A 265 -20.73 -11.25 10.14
C ASN A 265 -20.73 -9.81 9.61
N ILE A 266 -21.27 -8.86 10.37
CA ILE A 266 -21.40 -7.45 10.01
C ILE A 266 -20.28 -6.65 10.65
N PHE A 267 -19.57 -5.86 9.83
CA PHE A 267 -18.54 -4.93 10.29
C PHE A 267 -18.98 -3.50 10.02
N VAL A 268 -18.83 -2.66 11.04
CA VAL A 268 -18.88 -1.20 10.92
C VAL A 268 -17.48 -0.70 11.22
N TYR A 269 -17.00 0.24 10.42
CA TYR A 269 -15.69 0.83 10.63
C TYR A 269 -15.72 2.33 10.38
N GLU A 270 -14.76 3.02 10.98
CA GLU A 270 -14.43 4.40 10.71
C GLU A 270 -12.90 4.51 10.61
N THR A 271 -12.44 5.26 9.61
CA THR A 271 -11.02 5.38 9.29
C THR A 271 -10.68 6.86 9.14
N ALA A 272 -9.59 7.27 9.76
CA ALA A 272 -9.00 8.58 9.60
C ALA A 272 -7.58 8.44 9.04
N TYR A 273 -6.98 9.56 8.68
CA TYR A 273 -5.56 9.63 8.40
C TYR A 273 -4.93 10.76 9.20
N THR A 274 -3.65 10.59 9.53
CA THR A 274 -2.81 11.64 10.09
C THR A 274 -1.62 11.86 9.18
N LEU A 275 -1.16 13.10 9.11
CA LEU A 275 0.10 13.46 8.48
C LEU A 275 1.10 13.78 9.60
N ASN A 276 2.18 13.01 9.68
CA ASN A 276 3.25 13.20 10.64
C ASN A 276 4.50 13.72 9.92
N ASN A 277 5.31 14.50 10.62
CA ASN A 277 6.67 14.81 10.19
C ASN A 277 7.68 14.32 11.23
N ALA A 278 8.90 14.04 10.79
CA ALA A 278 10.01 13.71 11.66
C ALA A 278 11.32 14.22 11.06
N ILE A 279 12.30 14.49 11.92
CA ILE A 279 13.67 14.84 11.54
C ILE A 279 14.55 13.63 11.87
N GLN A 280 15.03 12.93 10.84
CA GLN A 280 15.90 11.76 10.96
C GLN A 280 17.36 12.23 11.00
N LEU A 281 17.91 12.35 12.21
CA LEU A 281 19.30 12.67 12.45
C LEU A 281 19.90 11.62 13.39
N THR A 282 21.14 11.23 13.14
CA THR A 282 21.90 10.36 14.05
C THR A 282 22.34 11.16 15.29
N ASP A 283 22.18 10.56 16.47
CA ASP A 283 22.16 11.20 17.80
C ASP A 283 23.41 12.02 18.22
N ASP A 284 24.47 12.06 17.43
CA ASP A 284 25.77 12.55 17.91
C ASP A 284 26.00 14.06 17.77
N LYS A 285 25.11 14.82 17.13
CA LYS A 285 25.23 16.30 17.04
C LYS A 285 23.88 16.93 16.80
N PHE A 286 23.21 17.49 17.81
CA PHE A 286 22.16 18.45 17.48
C PHE A 286 21.94 19.57 18.51
N ASP A 287 21.85 20.80 18.01
CA ASP A 287 21.50 21.99 18.76
C ASP A 287 19.96 22.04 18.91
N PRO A 288 19.42 22.02 20.15
CA PRO A 288 17.99 22.11 20.40
C PRO A 288 17.32 23.32 19.74
N VAL A 289 18.04 24.43 19.56
CA VAL A 289 17.53 25.65 18.92
C VAL A 289 17.29 25.42 17.43
N ILE A 290 18.23 24.74 16.76
CA ILE A 290 18.09 24.37 15.34
C ILE A 290 16.92 23.41 15.18
N TYR A 291 16.79 22.41 16.06
CA TYR A 291 15.65 21.48 16.04
C TYR A 291 14.31 22.17 16.11
N GLN A 292 14.15 23.08 17.08
CA GLN A 292 12.90 23.80 17.26
C GLN A 292 12.55 24.64 16.02
N LYS A 293 13.53 25.30 15.41
CA LYS A 293 13.34 26.08 14.18
C LYS A 293 12.93 25.21 13.00
N LEU A 294 13.60 24.08 12.78
CA LEU A 294 13.25 23.14 11.73
C LEU A 294 11.84 22.58 11.95
N GLN A 295 11.51 22.21 13.19
CA GLN A 295 10.19 21.70 13.55
C GLN A 295 9.09 22.74 13.33
N GLN A 296 9.35 24.02 13.63
CA GLN A 296 8.41 25.12 13.36
C GLN A 296 8.14 25.23 11.85
N ARG A 297 9.18 25.22 11.02
CA ARG A 297 9.05 25.27 9.56
C ARG A 297 8.35 24.03 8.98
N LEU A 298 8.71 22.84 9.45
CA LEU A 298 8.07 21.59 9.07
C LEU A 298 6.58 21.58 9.42
N GLY A 299 6.20 22.16 10.56
CA GLY A 299 4.81 22.33 10.95
C GLY A 299 4.03 23.19 9.96
N LEU A 300 4.63 24.27 9.43
CA LEU A 300 4.00 25.07 8.36
C LEU A 300 3.81 24.27 7.08
N GLN A 301 4.86 23.55 6.64
CA GLN A 301 4.78 22.72 5.44
C GLN A 301 3.73 21.60 5.57
N GLN A 302 3.66 20.96 6.73
CA GLN A 302 2.64 19.95 7.05
C GLN A 302 1.22 20.52 6.95
N LYS A 303 0.98 21.75 7.44
CA LYS A 303 -0.32 22.42 7.30
C LYS A 303 -0.69 22.67 5.84
N VAL A 304 0.27 23.11 5.00
CA VAL A 304 0.03 23.29 3.56
C VAL A 304 -0.39 21.96 2.93
N VAL A 305 0.35 20.88 3.18
CA VAL A 305 0.00 19.56 2.64
C VAL A 305 -1.39 19.13 3.12
N LEU A 306 -1.71 19.26 4.41
CA LEU A 306 -3.03 18.90 4.94
C LEU A 306 -4.18 19.70 4.32
N ASN A 307 -4.00 21.01 4.14
CA ASN A 307 -5.03 21.90 3.60
C ASN A 307 -5.31 21.66 2.11
N TYR A 308 -4.33 21.12 1.37
CA TYR A 308 -4.39 20.99 -0.08
C TYR A 308 -4.42 19.54 -0.59
N LEU A 309 -4.15 18.52 0.24
CA LEU A 309 -4.09 17.11 -0.17
C LEU A 309 -5.37 16.65 -0.88
N GLU A 310 -6.52 16.95 -0.30
CA GLU A 310 -7.84 16.54 -0.80
C GLU A 310 -8.52 17.65 -1.62
N ARG A 311 -7.78 18.59 -2.22
CA ARG A 311 -8.39 19.62 -3.07
C ARG A 311 -8.95 19.06 -4.37
N LYS A 312 -8.26 18.08 -4.95
CA LYS A 312 -8.67 17.43 -6.19
C LYS A 312 -9.69 16.34 -5.92
N GLU A 313 -10.77 16.33 -6.69
CA GLU A 313 -11.81 15.29 -6.62
C GLU A 313 -11.23 13.88 -6.83
N GLU A 314 -10.30 13.71 -7.78
CA GLU A 314 -9.60 12.43 -7.97
C GLU A 314 -8.88 11.97 -6.70
N ILE A 315 -8.28 12.89 -5.94
CA ILE A 315 -7.54 12.55 -4.71
C ILE A 315 -8.50 12.30 -3.55
N GLN A 316 -9.60 13.05 -3.43
CA GLN A 316 -10.67 12.72 -2.47
C GLN A 316 -11.17 11.29 -2.68
N GLN A 317 -11.43 10.92 -3.94
CA GLN A 317 -11.85 9.58 -4.30
C GLN A 317 -10.77 8.53 -3.95
N ASN A 318 -9.50 8.80 -4.27
CA ASN A 318 -8.41 7.90 -3.92
C ASN A 318 -8.26 7.73 -2.41
N MET A 319 -8.42 8.81 -1.64
CA MET A 319 -8.37 8.77 -0.18
C MET A 319 -9.53 7.96 0.41
N ALA A 320 -10.75 8.05 -0.15
CA ALA A 320 -11.88 7.21 0.26
C ALA A 320 -11.58 5.71 0.04
N TYR A 321 -10.98 5.35 -1.10
CA TYR A 321 -10.55 3.97 -1.34
C TYR A 321 -9.40 3.54 -0.42
N LEU A 322 -8.42 4.41 -0.13
CA LEU A 322 -7.35 4.09 0.81
C LEU A 322 -7.89 3.90 2.24
N LYS A 323 -8.89 4.67 2.67
CA LYS A 323 -9.60 4.46 3.95
C LYS A 323 -10.23 3.06 4.00
N LEU A 324 -10.90 2.64 2.92
CA LEU A 324 -11.41 1.28 2.80
C LEU A 324 -10.29 0.24 2.86
N ILE A 325 -9.18 0.44 2.13
CA ILE A 325 -8.02 -0.48 2.14
C ILE A 325 -7.42 -0.60 3.56
N ALA A 326 -7.33 0.49 4.31
CA ALA A 326 -6.85 0.49 5.69
C ALA A 326 -7.72 -0.34 6.65
N PHE A 327 -9.01 -0.49 6.36
CA PHE A 327 -9.88 -1.45 7.06
C PHE A 327 -9.73 -2.88 6.51
N LEU A 328 -9.72 -3.04 5.19
CA LEU A 328 -9.68 -4.35 4.53
C LEU A 328 -8.40 -5.11 4.81
N VAL A 329 -7.23 -4.45 4.87
CA VAL A 329 -5.95 -5.13 5.12
C VAL A 329 -5.96 -5.88 6.46
N PRO A 330 -6.24 -5.25 7.62
CA PRO A 330 -6.38 -5.97 8.89
C PRO A 330 -7.48 -7.04 8.88
N LEU A 331 -8.61 -6.80 8.21
CA LEU A 331 -9.68 -7.80 8.08
C LEU A 331 -9.20 -9.06 7.35
N LEU A 332 -8.55 -8.89 6.19
CA LEU A 332 -8.03 -9.97 5.37
C LEU A 332 -6.90 -10.74 6.08
N LEU A 333 -6.04 -10.04 6.83
CA LEU A 333 -5.03 -10.67 7.68
C LEU A 333 -5.67 -11.52 8.80
N GLY A 334 -6.71 -10.99 9.45
CA GLY A 334 -7.49 -11.74 10.44
C GLY A 334 -8.15 -12.99 9.85
N LEU A 335 -8.68 -12.89 8.62
CA LEU A 335 -9.24 -14.04 7.89
C LEU A 335 -8.17 -15.07 7.54
N LYS A 336 -7.01 -14.63 7.03
CA LYS A 336 -5.85 -15.49 6.75
C LYS A 336 -5.42 -16.28 7.99
N LYS A 337 -5.35 -15.61 9.16
CA LYS A 337 -5.04 -16.25 10.45
C LYS A 337 -6.08 -17.30 10.85
N LYS A 338 -7.36 -17.05 10.59
CA LYS A 338 -8.45 -18.02 10.79
C LYS A 338 -8.58 -19.04 9.66
N ARG A 339 -7.63 -19.08 8.70
CA ARG A 339 -7.62 -19.97 7.51
C ARG A 339 -8.88 -19.84 6.65
N LYS A 340 -9.46 -18.63 6.60
CA LYS A 340 -10.60 -18.29 5.74
C LYS A 340 -10.10 -17.47 4.56
N VAL A 341 -10.39 -17.93 3.35
CA VAL A 341 -9.98 -17.27 2.10
C VAL A 341 -11.23 -16.78 1.36
N PRO A 342 -11.30 -15.50 0.95
CA PRO A 342 -12.40 -15.01 0.13
C PRO A 342 -12.47 -15.72 -1.23
N GLU A 343 -13.68 -16.10 -1.66
CA GLU A 343 -13.90 -16.81 -2.91
C GLU A 343 -13.82 -15.86 -4.12
N LEU A 344 -12.72 -15.91 -4.87
CA LEU A 344 -12.46 -14.96 -5.95
C LEU A 344 -13.45 -15.03 -7.13
N SER A 345 -14.06 -16.19 -7.35
CA SER A 345 -15.05 -16.46 -8.42
C SER A 345 -16.33 -15.62 -8.28
N ARG A 346 -16.64 -15.15 -7.06
CA ARG A 346 -17.85 -14.37 -6.77
C ARG A 346 -17.70 -12.88 -7.03
N PHE A 347 -16.49 -12.40 -7.26
CA PHE A 347 -16.26 -11.01 -7.62
C PHE A 347 -16.48 -10.81 -9.13
N LEU A 348 -16.83 -9.59 -9.51
CA LEU A 348 -17.09 -9.22 -10.90
C LEU A 348 -15.84 -9.45 -11.74
N PRO A 349 -15.92 -9.99 -12.97
CA PRO A 349 -14.75 -10.11 -13.85
C PRO A 349 -14.07 -8.75 -14.01
N ALA A 350 -12.73 -8.78 -14.07
CA ALA A 350 -11.90 -7.58 -14.21
C ALA A 350 -12.07 -6.95 -15.59
#